data_AF-W9Y773-F1
#
_entry.id   AF-W9Y773-F1
#
_cell.length_a   1.000
_cell.length_b   1.000
_cell.length_c   1.000
_cell.angle_alpha   90.00
_cell.angle_beta   90.00
_cell.angle_gamma   90.00
#
_symmetry.space_group_name_H-M   'P 1'
#
loop_
_entity.id
_entity.type
_entity.pdbx_description
1 polymer ?
#
loop_
_entity_poly.entity_id
_entity_poly.type
_entity_poly.pdbx_seq_one_letter_code
_entity_poly.pdbx_strand_id
1 'polypeptide(L)'
;MSNPTILIVGTTDTKLDEILYLRAQILAQGAYYQTKILDISHTPAKSPALGDIPSAEIVSPLLDQSSALKTLPRGEYIDKAIEICLPDVQDLVSKSQIQGIVSAGGSSASSLATALMRKACPVGFPKLMVSTMASGDIKHYIEETDITMMYSVVDIAGVNSILKRILSNAAAAIAAMTLSYSKSLLDPSKSEVKDKRIAITMFGNTTPCVDQVRRILTSTPHDVSEYEIYVFHATGAGGRAMERLIAERQIDAVIDLTTTEIPDELFGGVLSAGPGRLEVAAKMGIPLVVSVGACDMVNFGPRDAVPEKCKDRKLIAHNPSVTLMRTTPEENRQIGQFIASKLTTHTTNPSVIRVLLPLGGVSMLDAPGKPFHDPDADNALFESIEEGLEGSGIEIEKHLLNINDEQFAGHVASAILEVMGVSPRKYRLANARRRKWSFDHGTTVMAARRNSLIEIPDAV
;
A
#
# COMPACT_ATOMS: atom_id res chain seq x y z
N MET A 1 7.59 -10.59 30.53
CA MET A 1 6.92 -10.10 29.30
C MET A 1 6.41 -8.71 29.61
N SER A 2 6.54 -7.75 28.70
CA SER A 2 5.71 -6.54 28.82
C SER A 2 4.25 -6.98 28.71
N ASN A 3 3.43 -6.50 29.63
CA ASN A 3 2.00 -6.77 29.64
C ASN A 3 1.36 -6.18 28.37
N PRO A 4 0.57 -6.94 27.60
CA PRO A 4 -0.13 -6.43 26.42
C PRO A 4 -0.95 -5.19 26.78
N THR A 5 -0.57 -4.06 26.22
CA THR A 5 -1.16 -2.76 26.55
C THR A 5 -1.99 -2.24 25.39
N ILE A 6 -3.24 -1.85 25.65
CA ILE A 6 -4.17 -1.35 24.63
C ILE A 6 -4.46 0.13 24.87
N LEU A 7 -4.31 0.94 23.83
CA LEU A 7 -4.72 2.34 23.84
C LEU A 7 -6.21 2.47 23.52
N ILE A 8 -6.98 3.07 24.42
CA ILE A 8 -8.36 3.45 24.20
C ILE A 8 -8.39 4.93 23.80
N VAL A 9 -8.76 5.22 22.56
CA VAL A 9 -8.93 6.59 22.07
C VAL A 9 -10.40 6.98 22.24
N GLY A 10 -10.67 8.10 22.90
CA GLY A 10 -12.05 8.55 23.09
C GLY A 10 -12.17 9.95 23.68
N THR A 11 -13.37 10.51 23.58
CA THR A 11 -13.69 11.84 24.09
C THR A 11 -14.30 11.72 25.49
N THR A 12 -13.52 11.97 26.55
CA THR A 12 -14.01 11.80 27.93
C THR A 12 -15.17 12.75 28.26
N ASP A 13 -15.21 13.94 27.66
CA ASP A 13 -16.25 14.95 27.87
C ASP A 13 -17.68 14.47 27.55
N THR A 14 -17.80 13.51 26.64
CA THR A 14 -19.08 13.06 26.09
C THR A 14 -19.31 11.56 26.21
N LYS A 15 -18.23 10.75 26.33
CA LYS A 15 -18.27 9.29 26.26
C LYS A 15 -17.48 8.59 27.36
N LEU A 16 -17.36 9.23 28.52
CA LEU A 16 -16.60 8.67 29.64
C LEU A 16 -17.12 7.28 30.05
N ASP A 17 -18.43 7.10 30.18
CA ASP A 17 -19.01 5.83 30.65
C ASP A 17 -18.71 4.67 29.69
N GLU A 18 -18.76 4.91 28.38
CA GLU A 18 -18.44 3.92 27.36
C GLU A 18 -16.94 3.59 27.34
N ILE A 19 -16.07 4.59 27.50
CA ILE A 19 -14.61 4.42 27.61
C ILE A 19 -14.28 3.57 28.85
N LEU A 20 -14.85 3.90 30.01
CA LEU A 20 -14.64 3.17 31.25
C LEU A 20 -15.19 1.75 31.18
N TYR A 21 -16.35 1.56 30.55
CA TYR A 21 -16.91 0.23 30.32
C TYR A 21 -15.99 -0.60 29.43
N LEU A 22 -15.55 -0.07 28.30
CA LEU A 22 -14.64 -0.74 27.38
C LEU A 22 -13.32 -1.11 28.08
N ARG A 23 -12.75 -0.19 28.85
CA ARG A 23 -11.55 -0.42 29.68
C ARG A 23 -11.76 -1.58 30.64
N ALA A 24 -12.86 -1.58 31.39
CA ALA A 24 -13.19 -2.64 32.34
C ALA A 24 -13.31 -4.00 31.65
N GLN A 25 -13.94 -4.07 30.47
CA GLN A 25 -14.09 -5.31 29.71
C GLN A 25 -12.76 -5.83 29.14
N ILE A 26 -11.82 -4.94 28.77
CA ILE A 26 -10.46 -5.31 28.35
C ILE A 26 -9.69 -5.92 29.53
N LEU A 27 -9.68 -5.24 30.67
CA LEU A 27 -8.97 -5.72 31.87
C LEU A 27 -9.56 -7.04 32.39
N ALA A 28 -10.86 -7.26 32.21
CA ALA A 28 -11.52 -8.51 32.57
C ALA A 28 -11.07 -9.72 31.71
N GLN A 29 -10.39 -9.50 30.58
CA GLN A 29 -9.85 -10.60 29.75
C GLN A 29 -8.65 -11.31 30.41
N GLY A 30 -8.01 -10.70 31.40
CA GLY A 30 -6.89 -11.28 32.12
C GLY A 30 -6.05 -10.25 32.87
N ALA A 31 -5.47 -10.66 34.00
CA ALA A 31 -4.71 -9.78 34.90
C ALA A 31 -3.43 -9.18 34.29
N TYR A 32 -2.99 -9.69 33.14
CA TYR A 32 -1.81 -9.20 32.42
C TYR A 32 -2.15 -8.15 31.35
N TYR A 33 -3.42 -7.84 31.08
CA TYR A 33 -3.75 -6.74 30.19
C TYR A 33 -3.61 -5.41 30.90
N GLN A 34 -3.10 -4.42 30.16
CA GLN A 34 -3.01 -3.04 30.59
C GLN A 34 -3.75 -2.14 29.59
N THR A 35 -4.15 -0.97 30.05
CA THR A 35 -4.84 0.01 29.20
C THR A 35 -4.24 1.39 29.40
N LYS A 36 -4.18 2.16 28.32
CA LYS A 36 -3.99 3.61 28.35
C LYS A 36 -5.21 4.28 27.73
N ILE A 37 -5.52 5.51 28.13
CA ILE A 37 -6.57 6.33 27.55
C ILE A 37 -5.90 7.51 26.86
N LEU A 38 -6.16 7.68 25.57
CA LEU A 38 -5.91 8.92 24.86
C LEU A 38 -7.21 9.72 24.88
N ASP A 39 -7.27 10.73 25.73
CA ASP A 39 -8.38 11.66 25.77
C ASP A 39 -8.23 12.71 24.67
N ILE A 40 -9.11 12.60 23.68
CA ILE A 40 -9.19 13.49 22.52
C ILE A 40 -10.25 14.58 22.72
N SER A 41 -10.71 14.83 23.95
CA SER A 41 -11.56 15.99 24.27
C SER A 41 -10.71 17.25 24.47
N HIS A 42 -11.15 18.37 23.89
CA HIS A 42 -10.55 19.67 24.19
C HIS A 42 -10.94 20.20 25.59
N THR A 43 -12.00 19.66 26.19
CA THR A 43 -12.39 19.94 27.58
C THR A 43 -12.66 18.62 28.29
N PRO A 44 -11.65 17.96 28.89
CA PRO A 44 -11.84 16.68 29.57
C PRO A 44 -12.96 16.68 30.60
N ALA A 45 -13.59 15.52 30.80
CA ALA A 45 -14.62 15.38 31.82
C ALA A 45 -14.06 15.64 33.22
N LYS A 46 -14.84 16.34 34.05
CA LYS A 46 -14.55 16.53 35.47
C LYS A 46 -15.26 15.46 36.29
N SER A 47 -14.75 14.24 36.26
CA SER A 47 -15.35 13.08 36.94
C SER A 47 -14.37 12.44 37.93
N PRO A 48 -14.80 12.09 39.17
CA PRO A 48 -13.99 11.33 40.11
C PRO A 48 -13.47 10.00 39.54
N ALA A 49 -14.23 9.38 38.64
CA ALA A 49 -13.87 8.11 38.01
C ALA A 49 -12.58 8.18 37.17
N LEU A 50 -12.19 9.37 36.69
CA LEU A 50 -10.89 9.58 36.05
C LEU A 50 -9.75 9.65 37.07
N GLY A 51 -10.03 10.09 38.30
CA GLY A 51 -9.05 10.13 39.39
C GLY A 51 -8.68 8.74 39.94
N ASP A 52 -9.55 7.75 39.72
CA ASP A 52 -9.28 6.35 40.06
C ASP A 52 -8.31 5.67 39.08
N ILE A 53 -8.03 6.31 37.93
CA ILE A 53 -7.08 5.82 36.92
C ILE A 53 -5.73 6.49 37.17
N PRO A 54 -4.61 5.75 37.20
CA PRO A 54 -3.28 6.34 37.32
C PRO A 54 -3.05 7.41 36.24
N SER A 55 -2.53 8.57 36.63
CA SER A 55 -2.29 9.69 35.71
C SER A 55 -1.37 9.32 34.54
N ALA A 56 -0.42 8.38 34.73
CA ALA A 56 0.44 7.86 33.67
C ALA A 56 -0.29 6.97 32.63
N GLU A 57 -1.52 6.55 32.90
CA GLU A 57 -2.38 5.84 31.97
C GLU A 57 -3.24 6.77 31.12
N ILE A 58 -3.35 8.06 31.47
CA ILE A 58 -4.15 9.05 30.73
C ILE A 58 -3.22 10.01 29.99
N VAL A 59 -3.42 10.14 28.68
CA VAL A 59 -2.73 11.09 27.82
C VAL A 59 -3.78 12.05 27.26
N SER A 60 -3.62 13.36 27.50
CA SER A 60 -4.60 14.40 27.11
C SER A 60 -3.96 15.56 26.33
N PRO A 61 -3.46 15.34 25.11
CA PRO A 61 -2.63 16.32 24.39
C PRO A 61 -3.38 17.62 24.03
N LEU A 62 -4.71 17.56 23.96
CA LEU A 62 -5.54 18.70 23.58
C LEU A 62 -5.83 19.66 24.74
N LEU A 63 -5.56 19.25 25.99
CA LEU A 63 -5.90 20.03 27.18
C LEU A 63 -5.21 21.41 27.16
N ASP A 64 -3.93 21.44 26.81
CA ASP A 64 -3.13 22.67 26.77
C ASP A 64 -3.56 23.63 25.64
N GLN A 65 -4.28 23.13 24.64
CA GLN A 65 -4.76 23.89 23.48
C GLN A 65 -6.28 24.13 23.51
N SER A 66 -6.92 23.87 24.65
CA SER A 66 -8.38 23.93 24.82
C SER A 66 -9.00 25.24 24.32
N SER A 67 -8.39 26.39 24.64
CA SER A 67 -8.92 27.70 24.26
C SER A 67 -8.95 27.93 22.75
N ALA A 68 -7.89 27.53 22.03
CA ALA A 68 -7.81 27.66 20.58
C ALA A 68 -8.72 26.65 19.86
N LEU A 69 -8.86 25.44 20.39
CA LEU A 69 -9.67 24.38 19.77
C LEU A 69 -11.18 24.62 19.90
N LYS A 70 -11.63 25.30 20.97
CA LYS A 70 -13.06 25.57 21.23
C LYS A 70 -13.75 26.40 20.14
N THR A 71 -13.00 27.28 19.48
CA THR A 71 -13.55 28.21 18.50
C THR A 71 -13.58 27.66 17.08
N LEU A 72 -12.97 26.49 16.86
CA LEU A 72 -12.86 25.90 15.52
C LEU A 72 -14.18 25.23 15.09
N PRO A 73 -14.55 25.33 13.80
CA PRO A 73 -15.55 24.48 13.20
C PRO A 73 -15.21 22.99 13.39
N ARG A 74 -16.23 22.13 13.41
CA ARG A 74 -16.07 20.70 13.75
C ARG A 74 -15.04 19.98 12.87
N GLY A 75 -15.00 20.28 11.57
CA GLY A 75 -14.03 19.69 10.64
C GLY A 75 -12.59 20.11 10.97
N GLU A 76 -12.35 21.42 11.07
CA GLU A 76 -11.04 21.97 11.42
C GLU A 76 -10.54 21.50 12.80
N TYR A 77 -11.45 21.34 13.76
CA TYR A 77 -11.13 20.75 15.06
C TYR A 77 -10.60 19.32 14.91
N ILE A 78 -11.23 18.48 14.08
CA ILE A 78 -10.80 17.09 13.87
C ILE A 78 -9.40 17.08 13.26
N ASP A 79 -9.16 17.87 12.21
CA ASP A 79 -7.84 17.93 11.56
C ASP A 79 -6.76 18.39 12.54
N LYS A 80 -7.03 19.44 13.32
CA LYS A 80 -6.08 19.94 14.30
C LYS A 80 -5.86 18.96 15.46
N ALA A 81 -6.90 18.27 15.91
CA ALA A 81 -6.77 17.26 16.94
C ALA A 81 -5.94 16.04 16.47
N ILE A 82 -6.10 15.62 15.20
CA ILE A 82 -5.24 14.58 14.61
C ILE A 82 -3.77 15.05 14.63
N GLU A 83 -3.49 16.28 14.18
CA GLU A 83 -2.14 16.85 14.18
C GLU A 83 -1.50 16.84 15.56
N ILE A 84 -2.24 17.27 16.59
CA ILE A 84 -1.73 17.39 17.96
C ILE A 84 -1.54 16.01 18.62
N CYS A 85 -2.48 15.08 18.44
CA CYS A 85 -2.43 13.77 19.11
C CYS A 85 -1.50 12.76 18.42
N LEU A 86 -1.20 12.94 17.13
CA LEU A 86 -0.43 11.96 16.35
C LEU A 86 0.97 11.67 16.93
N PRO A 87 1.79 12.67 17.32
CA PRO A 87 3.10 12.43 17.89
C PRO A 87 3.07 11.54 19.14
N ASP A 88 2.10 11.73 20.03
CA ASP A 88 1.96 10.91 21.24
C ASP A 88 1.64 9.45 20.89
N VAL A 89 0.72 9.21 19.95
CA VAL A 89 0.40 7.83 19.52
C VAL A 89 1.61 7.19 18.83
N GLN A 90 2.34 7.93 18.00
CA GLN A 90 3.58 7.44 17.37
C GLN A 90 4.65 7.10 18.40
N ASP A 91 4.81 7.91 19.45
CA ASP A 91 5.73 7.65 20.54
C ASP A 91 5.35 6.39 21.32
N LEU A 92 4.06 6.23 21.64
CA LEU A 92 3.53 5.05 22.31
C LEU A 92 3.76 3.76 21.49
N VAL A 93 3.54 3.80 20.18
CA VAL A 93 3.76 2.66 19.28
C VAL A 93 5.26 2.35 19.14
N SER A 94 6.07 3.35 18.80
CA SER A 94 7.51 3.16 18.52
C SER A 94 8.30 2.70 19.75
N LYS A 95 7.93 3.16 20.96
CA LYS A 95 8.51 2.70 22.23
C LYS A 95 7.91 1.40 22.74
N SER A 96 7.05 0.73 21.96
CA SER A 96 6.34 -0.50 22.37
C SER A 96 5.61 -0.35 23.71
N GLN A 97 5.08 0.83 24.00
CA GLN A 97 4.25 1.08 25.19
C GLN A 97 2.80 0.66 24.98
N ILE A 98 2.40 0.41 23.72
CA ILE A 98 1.10 -0.16 23.35
C ILE A 98 1.28 -1.21 22.24
N GLN A 99 0.36 -2.17 22.19
CA GLN A 99 0.29 -3.28 21.21
C GLN A 99 -1.12 -3.45 20.63
N GLY A 100 -2.03 -2.52 20.93
CA GLY A 100 -3.34 -2.43 20.29
C GLY A 100 -3.93 -1.05 20.48
N ILE A 101 -4.81 -0.68 19.58
CA ILE A 101 -5.54 0.58 19.62
C ILE A 101 -7.02 0.32 19.33
N VAL A 102 -7.88 0.88 20.18
CA VAL A 102 -9.33 0.73 20.07
C VAL A 102 -10.03 2.07 20.30
N SER A 103 -11.14 2.30 19.60
CA SER A 103 -12.03 3.43 19.87
C SER A 103 -13.49 3.05 19.67
N ALA A 104 -14.38 3.79 20.30
CA ALA A 104 -15.82 3.69 20.13
C ALA A 104 -16.42 5.09 19.98
N GLY A 105 -17.10 5.37 18.87
CA GLY A 105 -17.79 6.65 18.71
C GLY A 105 -18.53 6.84 17.39
N GLY A 106 -19.16 8.01 17.26
CA GLY A 106 -19.86 8.42 16.04
C GLY A 106 -18.90 8.84 14.92
N SER A 107 -19.43 9.50 13.89
CA SER A 107 -18.67 9.93 12.70
C SER A 107 -17.38 10.70 13.05
N SER A 108 -17.45 11.77 13.85
CA SER A 108 -16.26 12.59 14.16
C SER A 108 -15.17 11.83 14.93
N ALA A 109 -15.57 11.03 15.94
CA ALA A 109 -14.62 10.22 16.71
C ALA A 109 -14.01 9.12 15.83
N SER A 110 -14.81 8.53 14.94
CA SER A 110 -14.32 7.56 13.94
C SER A 110 -13.29 8.19 13.02
N SER A 111 -13.56 9.38 12.47
CA SER A 111 -12.61 10.09 11.60
C SER A 111 -11.27 10.34 12.30
N LEU A 112 -11.31 10.88 13.51
CA LEU A 112 -10.10 11.19 14.29
C LEU A 112 -9.35 9.91 14.69
N ALA A 113 -10.02 8.96 15.35
CA ALA A 113 -9.38 7.76 15.85
C ALA A 113 -8.81 6.90 14.72
N THR A 114 -9.54 6.73 13.62
CA THR A 114 -9.03 5.97 12.48
C THR A 114 -7.87 6.67 11.80
N ALA A 115 -7.85 8.01 11.71
CA ALA A 115 -6.69 8.73 11.21
C ALA A 115 -5.43 8.50 12.08
N LEU A 116 -5.57 8.47 13.41
CA LEU A 116 -4.48 8.10 14.32
C LEU A 116 -4.05 6.64 14.11
N MET A 117 -5.00 5.72 14.01
CA MET A 117 -4.72 4.30 13.72
C MET A 117 -3.93 4.15 12.42
N ARG A 118 -4.36 4.83 11.34
CA ARG A 118 -3.68 4.79 10.04
C ARG A 118 -2.30 5.43 10.09
N LYS A 119 -2.14 6.58 10.72
CA LYS A 119 -0.88 7.35 10.66
C LYS A 119 0.18 6.90 11.68
N ALA A 120 -0.22 6.28 12.79
CA ALA A 120 0.70 5.90 13.86
C ALA A 120 1.01 4.40 13.93
N CYS A 121 0.08 3.54 13.50
CA CYS A 121 0.21 2.10 13.67
C CYS A 121 0.57 1.43 12.32
N PRO A 122 1.57 0.53 12.28
CA PRO A 122 1.93 -0.18 11.06
C PRO A 122 0.87 -1.22 10.66
N VAL A 123 0.94 -1.70 9.42
CA VAL A 123 0.12 -2.83 8.95
C VAL A 123 0.40 -4.06 9.81
N GLY A 124 -0.66 -4.74 10.25
CA GLY A 124 -0.61 -5.88 11.17
C GLY A 124 -0.70 -5.50 12.64
N PHE A 125 -0.55 -4.22 13.00
CA PHE A 125 -0.79 -3.75 14.37
C PHE A 125 -2.28 -3.85 14.71
N PRO A 126 -2.71 -4.39 15.87
CA PRO A 126 -4.13 -4.49 16.20
C PRO A 126 -4.87 -3.14 16.26
N LYS A 127 -5.80 -2.91 15.33
CA LYS A 127 -6.60 -1.68 15.17
C LYS A 127 -8.09 -2.01 15.11
N LEU A 128 -8.89 -1.52 16.06
CA LEU A 128 -10.34 -1.76 16.09
C LEU A 128 -11.14 -0.48 16.32
N MET A 129 -12.13 -0.21 15.46
CA MET A 129 -13.03 0.93 15.59
C MET A 129 -14.49 0.45 15.72
N VAL A 130 -15.13 0.72 16.87
CA VAL A 130 -16.58 0.57 17.04
C VAL A 130 -17.25 1.86 16.57
N SER A 131 -17.94 1.82 15.42
CA SER A 131 -18.47 3.02 14.78
C SER A 131 -19.96 2.93 14.48
N THR A 132 -20.68 4.03 14.66
CA THR A 132 -22.05 4.20 14.14
C THR A 132 -22.08 4.26 12.61
N MET A 133 -20.93 4.46 11.96
CA MET A 133 -20.78 4.58 10.51
C MET A 133 -20.36 3.28 9.84
N ALA A 134 -20.09 2.21 10.60
CA ALA A 134 -19.51 0.98 10.04
C ALA A 134 -20.43 0.25 9.05
N SER A 135 -21.75 0.47 9.11
CA SER A 135 -22.73 -0.04 8.15
C SER A 135 -23.01 0.98 7.04
N GLY A 136 -21.96 1.49 6.40
CA GLY A 136 -22.04 2.52 5.34
C GLY A 136 -20.76 2.55 4.49
N ASP A 137 -20.50 3.69 3.83
CA ASP A 137 -19.21 3.91 3.17
C ASP A 137 -18.13 4.15 4.24
N ILE A 138 -17.15 3.24 4.28
CA ILE A 138 -16.07 3.24 5.25
C ILE A 138 -14.68 3.35 4.59
N LYS A 139 -14.62 3.62 3.27
CA LYS A 139 -13.37 3.64 2.52
C LYS A 139 -12.35 4.62 3.11
N HIS A 140 -12.79 5.82 3.52
CA HIS A 140 -11.95 6.86 4.13
C HIS A 140 -11.55 6.59 5.59
N TYR A 141 -12.20 5.64 6.26
CA TYR A 141 -11.80 5.22 7.60
C TYR A 141 -10.67 4.18 7.56
N ILE A 142 -10.70 3.28 6.57
CA ILE A 142 -9.74 2.17 6.46
C ILE A 142 -8.55 2.55 5.57
N GLU A 143 -8.81 3.23 4.46
CA GLU A 143 -7.86 3.50 3.38
C GLU A 143 -7.07 2.22 3.00
N GLU A 144 -5.74 2.28 2.90
CA GLU A 144 -4.88 1.13 2.58
C GLU A 144 -4.40 0.34 3.82
N THR A 145 -5.09 0.44 4.96
CA THR A 145 -4.71 -0.25 6.20
C THR A 145 -5.63 -1.40 6.56
N ASP A 146 -5.29 -2.13 7.62
CA ASP A 146 -6.01 -3.29 8.16
C ASP A 146 -6.83 -2.92 9.42
N ILE A 147 -7.52 -1.78 9.41
CA ILE A 147 -8.44 -1.39 10.50
C ILE A 147 -9.68 -2.29 10.48
N THR A 148 -9.98 -2.91 11.63
CA THR A 148 -11.23 -3.65 11.82
C THR A 148 -12.36 -2.72 12.24
N MET A 149 -13.42 -2.64 11.45
CA MET A 149 -14.61 -1.84 11.74
C MET A 149 -15.72 -2.72 12.36
N MET A 150 -16.25 -2.32 13.51
CA MET A 150 -17.37 -2.98 14.19
C MET A 150 -18.57 -2.01 14.27
N TYR A 151 -19.73 -2.44 13.77
CA TYR A 151 -20.93 -1.60 13.84
C TYR A 151 -21.49 -1.53 15.26
N SER A 152 -21.74 -0.31 15.75
CA SER A 152 -22.29 -0.08 17.09
C SER A 152 -23.77 -0.47 17.22
N VAL A 153 -24.47 -0.70 16.10
CA VAL A 153 -25.92 -1.00 15.97
C VAL A 153 -26.84 0.12 16.45
N VAL A 154 -26.60 0.63 17.65
CA VAL A 154 -27.25 1.80 18.24
C VAL A 154 -26.25 2.95 18.32
N ASP A 155 -26.75 4.16 18.55
CA ASP A 155 -25.86 5.28 18.84
C ASP A 155 -25.03 5.00 20.10
N ILE A 156 -23.80 5.53 20.12
CA ILE A 156 -22.89 5.42 21.25
C ILE A 156 -23.22 6.59 22.17
N ALA A 157 -24.29 6.43 22.95
CA ALA A 157 -24.79 7.42 23.88
C ALA A 157 -25.36 6.73 25.13
N GLY A 158 -24.53 6.67 26.18
CA GLY A 158 -24.79 5.91 27.39
C GLY A 158 -24.68 4.40 27.18
N VAL A 159 -24.65 3.64 28.28
CA VAL A 159 -24.32 2.20 28.25
C VAL A 159 -25.57 1.32 28.37
N ASN A 160 -26.37 1.26 27.31
CA ASN A 160 -27.54 0.35 27.24
C ASN A 160 -27.11 -1.12 27.03
N SER A 161 -28.05 -2.07 27.22
CA SER A 161 -27.74 -3.51 27.16
C SER A 161 -27.22 -3.99 25.81
N ILE A 162 -27.63 -3.36 24.71
CA ILE A 162 -27.15 -3.68 23.35
C ILE A 162 -25.72 -3.16 23.20
N LEU A 163 -25.49 -1.88 23.51
CA LEU A 163 -24.16 -1.28 23.39
C LEU A 163 -23.15 -1.98 24.30
N LYS A 164 -23.53 -2.37 25.54
CA LYS A 164 -22.69 -3.16 26.45
C LYS A 164 -22.19 -4.45 25.81
N ARG A 165 -23.08 -5.20 25.15
CA ARG A 165 -22.71 -6.46 24.47
C ARG A 165 -21.72 -6.21 23.34
N ILE A 166 -21.94 -5.15 22.55
CA ILE A 166 -21.07 -4.79 21.43
C ILE A 166 -19.69 -4.34 21.92
N LEU A 167 -19.63 -3.48 22.94
CA LEU A 167 -18.38 -3.05 23.55
C LEU A 167 -17.64 -4.21 24.23
N SER A 168 -18.34 -5.16 24.84
CA SER A 168 -17.72 -6.39 25.38
C SER A 168 -17.12 -7.26 24.27
N ASN A 169 -17.80 -7.41 23.13
CA ASN A 169 -17.25 -8.12 21.97
C ASN A 169 -16.02 -7.40 21.40
N ALA A 170 -16.08 -6.07 21.29
CA ALA A 170 -14.96 -5.25 20.86
C ALA A 170 -13.75 -5.41 21.78
N ALA A 171 -13.96 -5.38 23.10
CA ALA A 171 -12.92 -5.61 24.10
C ALA A 171 -12.24 -6.98 23.95
N ALA A 172 -13.04 -8.04 23.82
CA ALA A 172 -12.52 -9.39 23.62
C ALA A 172 -11.71 -9.52 22.32
N ALA A 173 -12.23 -8.93 21.22
CA ALA A 173 -11.57 -8.95 19.92
C ALA A 173 -10.22 -8.23 19.96
N ILE A 174 -10.17 -6.98 20.43
CA ILE A 174 -8.91 -6.24 20.48
C ILE A 174 -7.91 -6.89 21.45
N ALA A 175 -8.37 -7.41 22.59
CA ALA A 175 -7.51 -8.11 23.54
C ALA A 175 -6.84 -9.34 22.91
N ALA A 176 -7.60 -10.16 22.19
CA ALA A 176 -7.05 -11.34 21.51
C ALA A 176 -6.06 -10.97 20.40
N MET A 177 -6.40 -9.97 19.57
CA MET A 177 -5.49 -9.47 18.52
C MET A 177 -4.19 -8.92 19.13
N THR A 178 -4.29 -8.12 20.19
CA THR A 178 -3.15 -7.55 20.92
C THR A 178 -2.29 -8.62 21.56
N LEU A 179 -2.87 -9.63 22.20
CA LEU A 179 -2.10 -10.74 22.75
C LEU A 179 -1.36 -11.53 21.65
N SER A 180 -2.01 -11.78 20.51
CA SER A 180 -1.38 -12.45 19.38
C SER A 180 -0.19 -11.66 18.84
N TYR A 181 -0.37 -10.35 18.64
CA TYR A 181 0.68 -9.45 18.18
C TYR A 181 1.83 -9.33 19.19
N SER A 182 1.53 -9.17 20.49
CA SER A 182 2.56 -9.17 21.53
C SER A 182 3.39 -10.45 21.55
N LYS A 183 2.78 -11.61 21.26
CA LYS A 183 3.51 -12.88 21.16
C LYS A 183 4.40 -12.94 19.93
N SER A 184 3.97 -12.42 18.78
CA SER A 184 4.80 -12.41 17.57
C SER A 184 6.03 -11.50 17.71
N LEU A 185 5.95 -10.44 18.52
CA LEU A 185 7.11 -9.59 18.82
C LEU A 185 8.20 -10.29 19.66
N LEU A 186 7.82 -11.30 20.47
CA LEU A 186 8.74 -12.00 21.38
C LEU A 186 9.43 -13.22 20.75
N ASP A 187 8.87 -13.74 19.67
CA ASP A 187 9.37 -14.94 18.99
C ASP A 187 9.49 -14.69 17.48
N PRO A 188 10.52 -13.92 17.05
CA PRO A 188 10.75 -13.66 15.62
C PRO A 188 11.00 -14.96 14.83
N SER A 189 11.45 -16.03 15.50
CA SER A 189 11.73 -17.33 14.87
C SER A 189 10.48 -18.06 14.36
N LYS A 190 9.28 -17.65 14.81
CA LYS A 190 7.99 -18.12 14.27
C LYS A 190 7.46 -17.30 13.11
N SER A 191 8.05 -16.14 12.84
CA SER A 191 7.79 -15.44 11.60
C SER A 191 8.66 -16.12 10.54
N GLU A 192 8.06 -16.93 9.66
CA GLU A 192 8.73 -17.49 8.47
C GLU A 192 9.01 -16.37 7.45
N VAL A 193 9.53 -15.23 7.91
CA VAL A 193 9.86 -14.08 7.07
C VAL A 193 11.05 -14.51 6.23
N LYS A 194 10.82 -14.67 4.93
CA LYS A 194 11.92 -14.95 3.99
C LYS A 194 12.82 -13.73 3.91
N ASP A 195 14.08 -13.96 3.55
CA ASP A 195 15.13 -12.94 3.57
C ASP A 195 14.88 -11.74 2.64
N LYS A 196 14.05 -11.91 1.60
CA LYS A 196 13.77 -10.86 0.60
C LYS A 196 12.29 -10.81 0.20
N ARG A 197 11.62 -9.72 0.54
CA ARG A 197 10.21 -9.44 0.23
C ARG A 197 10.12 -8.55 -1.01
N ILE A 198 9.60 -9.10 -2.10
CA ILE A 198 9.49 -8.41 -3.40
C ILE A 198 8.02 -8.12 -3.67
N ALA A 199 7.69 -6.84 -3.83
CA ALA A 199 6.36 -6.42 -4.28
C ALA A 199 6.27 -6.43 -5.81
N ILE A 200 5.13 -6.85 -6.37
CA ILE A 200 4.82 -6.78 -7.80
C ILE A 200 3.43 -6.18 -8.00
N THR A 201 3.31 -5.13 -8.80
CA THR A 201 2.01 -4.59 -9.21
C THR A 201 1.42 -5.36 -10.39
N MET A 202 0.13 -5.63 -10.34
CA MET A 202 -0.57 -6.51 -11.28
C MET A 202 -1.94 -5.95 -11.64
N PHE A 203 -2.35 -6.15 -12.88
CA PHE A 203 -3.74 -5.99 -13.31
C PHE A 203 -4.15 -7.19 -14.16
N GLY A 204 -5.45 -7.39 -14.39
CA GLY A 204 -5.92 -8.51 -15.22
C GLY A 204 -5.20 -8.58 -16.57
N ASN A 205 -4.94 -7.41 -17.17
CA ASN A 205 -4.26 -7.26 -18.47
C ASN A 205 -2.72 -7.43 -18.45
N THR A 206 -2.12 -7.69 -17.29
CA THR A 206 -0.67 -7.96 -17.12
C THR A 206 -0.41 -9.23 -16.31
N THR A 207 -1.46 -9.98 -15.94
CA THR A 207 -1.36 -11.21 -15.14
C THR A 207 -0.38 -12.24 -15.73
N PRO A 208 -0.35 -12.51 -17.06
CA PRO A 208 0.61 -13.44 -17.64
C PRO A 208 2.07 -13.13 -17.31
N CYS A 209 2.47 -11.85 -17.44
CA CYS A 209 3.83 -11.44 -17.10
C CYS A 209 4.11 -11.55 -15.59
N VAL A 210 3.17 -11.10 -14.74
CA VAL A 210 3.33 -11.18 -13.27
C VAL A 210 3.48 -12.62 -12.79
N ASP A 211 2.64 -13.52 -13.28
CA ASP A 211 2.70 -14.94 -12.94
C ASP A 211 4.03 -15.57 -13.38
N GLN A 212 4.53 -15.18 -14.56
CA GLN A 212 5.81 -15.68 -15.05
C GLN A 212 6.99 -15.12 -14.25
N VAL A 213 7.02 -13.82 -13.92
CA VAL A 213 8.04 -13.23 -13.04
C VAL A 213 8.02 -13.94 -11.68
N ARG A 214 6.84 -14.15 -11.08
CA ARG A 214 6.70 -14.89 -9.82
C ARG A 214 7.27 -16.30 -9.94
N ARG A 215 6.95 -17.03 -11.01
CA ARG A 215 7.50 -18.37 -11.26
C ARG A 215 9.02 -18.33 -11.37
N ILE A 216 9.60 -17.41 -12.13
CA ILE A 216 11.05 -17.30 -12.31
C ILE A 216 11.73 -17.06 -10.96
N LEU A 217 11.24 -16.09 -10.17
CA LEU A 217 11.85 -15.71 -8.89
C LEU A 217 11.68 -16.78 -7.79
N THR A 218 10.69 -17.66 -7.93
CA THR A 218 10.41 -18.74 -6.95
C THR A 218 10.80 -20.13 -7.43
N SER A 219 11.31 -20.28 -8.66
CA SER A 219 11.77 -21.57 -9.19
C SER A 219 13.27 -21.72 -9.04
N THR A 220 13.73 -22.97 -8.93
CA THR A 220 15.15 -23.29 -9.03
C THR A 220 15.71 -22.69 -10.32
N PRO A 221 16.90 -22.07 -10.28
CA PRO A 221 17.91 -22.13 -9.22
C PRO A 221 17.82 -21.06 -8.13
N HIS A 222 16.78 -20.22 -8.14
CA HIS A 222 16.45 -19.35 -7.01
C HIS A 222 15.90 -20.26 -5.90
N ASP A 223 16.47 -20.17 -4.70
CA ASP A 223 15.96 -20.98 -3.59
C ASP A 223 14.57 -20.44 -3.24
N VAL A 224 13.55 -21.29 -3.31
CA VAL A 224 12.16 -20.93 -3.01
C VAL A 224 12.03 -20.37 -1.58
N SER A 225 13.03 -20.63 -0.73
CA SER A 225 13.15 -20.10 0.63
C SER A 225 13.64 -18.65 0.75
N GLU A 226 14.29 -18.08 -0.27
CA GLU A 226 14.92 -16.74 -0.15
C GLU A 226 13.97 -15.58 -0.48
N TYR A 227 13.01 -15.80 -1.39
CA TYR A 227 12.10 -14.74 -1.87
C TYR A 227 10.64 -14.97 -1.44
N GLU A 228 10.03 -13.93 -0.90
CA GLU A 228 8.59 -13.81 -0.69
C GLU A 228 8.02 -12.79 -1.66
N ILE A 229 7.00 -13.20 -2.44
CA ILE A 229 6.44 -12.36 -3.50
C ILE A 229 5.04 -11.88 -3.06
N TYR A 230 4.87 -10.56 -3.01
CA TYR A 230 3.60 -9.90 -2.70
C TYR A 230 3.04 -9.31 -3.99
N VAL A 231 1.88 -9.78 -4.42
CA VAL A 231 1.21 -9.26 -5.62
C VAL A 231 0.12 -8.27 -5.20
N PHE A 232 0.22 -7.04 -5.69
CA PHE A 232 -0.73 -5.98 -5.44
C PHE A 232 -1.56 -5.72 -6.69
N HIS A 233 -2.88 -5.84 -6.57
CA HIS A 233 -3.78 -5.48 -7.66
C HIS A 233 -3.82 -3.95 -7.80
N ALA A 234 -3.42 -3.43 -8.96
CA ALA A 234 -3.30 -2.01 -9.27
C ALA A 234 -4.68 -1.33 -9.42
N THR A 235 -5.43 -1.25 -8.31
CA THR A 235 -6.80 -0.71 -8.21
C THR A 235 -6.84 0.60 -7.42
N GLY A 236 -5.70 1.28 -7.31
CA GLY A 236 -5.48 2.45 -6.48
C GLY A 236 -5.16 2.07 -5.05
N ALA A 237 -6.00 1.23 -4.44
CA ALA A 237 -5.75 0.70 -3.10
C ALA A 237 -4.51 -0.21 -3.05
N GLY A 238 -4.25 -1.00 -4.10
CA GLY A 238 -3.08 -1.89 -4.14
C GLY A 238 -1.77 -1.13 -4.22
N GLY A 239 -1.64 -0.12 -5.09
CA GLY A 239 -0.45 0.73 -5.15
C GLY A 239 -0.19 1.48 -3.85
N ARG A 240 -1.23 2.05 -3.22
CA ARG A 240 -1.09 2.70 -1.91
C ARG A 240 -0.67 1.71 -0.82
N ALA A 241 -1.25 0.51 -0.78
CA ALA A 241 -0.86 -0.52 0.18
C ALA A 241 0.60 -0.96 -0.01
N MET A 242 1.04 -1.13 -1.26
CA MET A 242 2.43 -1.43 -1.58
C MET A 242 3.37 -0.33 -1.08
N GLU A 243 3.09 0.93 -1.41
CA GLU A 243 3.91 2.08 -0.98
C GLU A 243 3.92 2.26 0.53
N ARG A 244 2.80 1.98 1.20
CA ARG A 244 2.71 1.94 2.65
C ARG A 244 3.65 0.90 3.25
N LEU A 245 3.62 -0.33 2.74
CA LEU A 245 4.50 -1.41 3.20
C LEU A 245 5.97 -1.12 2.92
N ILE A 246 6.28 -0.43 1.82
CA ILE A 246 7.63 0.08 1.54
C ILE A 246 8.05 1.08 2.63
N ALA A 247 7.23 2.11 2.90
CA ALA A 247 7.51 3.11 3.94
C ALA A 247 7.73 2.49 5.33
N GLU A 248 7.00 1.41 5.62
CA GLU A 248 7.13 0.63 6.86
C GLU A 248 8.30 -0.37 6.86
N ARG A 249 9.13 -0.40 5.80
CA ARG A 249 10.28 -1.32 5.62
C ARG A 249 9.85 -2.81 5.63
N GLN A 250 8.63 -3.07 5.18
CA GLN A 250 8.09 -4.42 5.01
C GLN A 250 8.34 -5.00 3.61
N ILE A 251 8.84 -4.18 2.68
CA ILE A 251 9.21 -4.59 1.31
C ILE A 251 10.67 -4.20 1.07
N ASP A 252 11.44 -5.11 0.48
CA ASP A 252 12.87 -4.96 0.25
C ASP A 252 13.20 -4.62 -1.21
N ALA A 253 12.31 -4.92 -2.15
CA ALA A 253 12.44 -4.60 -3.58
C ALA A 253 11.07 -4.54 -4.26
N VAL A 254 10.97 -3.82 -5.38
CA VAL A 254 9.70 -3.56 -6.07
C VAL A 254 9.85 -3.81 -7.57
N ILE A 255 8.91 -4.55 -8.12
CA ILE A 255 8.66 -4.68 -9.55
C ILE A 255 7.34 -3.99 -9.83
N ASP A 256 7.41 -2.70 -10.11
CA ASP A 256 6.25 -1.90 -10.47
C ASP A 256 5.90 -2.10 -11.95
N LEU A 257 5.47 -3.32 -12.28
CA LEU A 257 5.20 -3.75 -13.63
C LEU A 257 3.95 -3.06 -14.20
N THR A 258 2.94 -2.83 -13.35
CA THR A 258 1.61 -2.37 -13.76
C THR A 258 1.30 -1.03 -13.11
N THR A 259 1.51 0.06 -13.86
CA THR A 259 1.39 1.45 -13.39
C THR A 259 0.09 2.14 -13.85
N THR A 260 -0.93 1.34 -14.22
CA THR A 260 -2.27 1.79 -14.67
C THR A 260 -3.01 2.74 -13.71
N GLU A 261 -2.62 2.78 -12.44
CA GLU A 261 -3.18 3.73 -11.46
C GLU A 261 -2.83 5.20 -11.79
N ILE A 262 -1.80 5.43 -12.62
CA ILE A 262 -1.36 6.76 -13.08
C ILE A 262 -2.35 7.36 -14.09
N PRO A 263 -2.75 6.67 -15.19
CA PRO A 263 -3.82 7.18 -16.05
C PRO A 263 -5.12 7.49 -15.29
N ASP A 264 -5.49 6.66 -14.32
CA ASP A 264 -6.65 6.92 -13.47
C ASP A 264 -6.50 8.22 -12.66
N GLU A 265 -5.33 8.48 -12.07
CA GLU A 265 -5.06 9.74 -11.37
C GLU A 265 -5.11 10.96 -12.30
N LEU A 266 -4.47 10.87 -13.47
CA LEU A 266 -4.35 12.01 -14.38
C LEU A 266 -5.67 12.35 -15.08
N PHE A 267 -6.50 11.35 -15.37
CA PHE A 267 -7.67 11.51 -16.24
C PHE A 267 -9.01 11.25 -15.53
N GLY A 268 -8.99 11.07 -14.21
CA GLY A 268 -10.18 10.97 -13.37
C GLY A 268 -10.85 9.59 -13.37
N GLY A 269 -10.06 8.54 -13.51
CA GLY A 269 -10.49 7.16 -13.31
C GLY A 269 -10.76 6.84 -11.83
N VAL A 270 -11.42 5.72 -11.58
CA VAL A 270 -11.91 5.34 -10.24
C VAL A 270 -10.89 4.55 -9.40
N LEU A 271 -9.79 4.12 -10.02
CA LEU A 271 -8.73 3.27 -9.45
C LEU A 271 -7.42 4.06 -9.25
N SER A 272 -7.51 5.35 -8.94
CA SER A 272 -6.33 6.16 -8.63
C SER A 272 -5.64 5.74 -7.32
N ALA A 273 -4.30 5.70 -7.35
CA ALA A 273 -3.44 5.58 -6.17
C ALA A 273 -3.03 6.93 -5.56
N GLY A 274 -3.49 8.05 -6.15
CA GLY A 274 -3.20 9.40 -5.72
C GLY A 274 -1.92 9.99 -6.34
N PRO A 275 -1.68 11.29 -6.12
CA PRO A 275 -0.60 12.02 -6.79
C PRO A 275 0.79 11.62 -6.32
N GLY A 276 0.91 10.89 -5.19
CA GLY A 276 2.17 10.41 -4.62
C GLY A 276 2.70 9.12 -5.23
N ARG A 277 2.03 8.55 -6.23
CA ARG A 277 2.41 7.28 -6.84
C ARG A 277 3.84 7.30 -7.41
N LEU A 278 4.58 6.21 -7.22
CA LEU A 278 6.00 5.97 -7.54
C LEU A 278 7.02 6.69 -6.64
N GLU A 279 6.58 7.48 -5.66
CA GLU A 279 7.52 8.28 -4.86
C GLU A 279 8.28 7.45 -3.81
N VAL A 280 7.58 6.55 -3.12
CA VAL A 280 8.11 5.99 -1.86
C VAL A 280 9.32 5.09 -2.09
N ALA A 281 9.27 4.17 -3.07
CA ALA A 281 10.40 3.29 -3.39
C ALA A 281 11.65 4.10 -3.81
N ALA A 282 11.45 5.13 -4.65
CA ALA A 282 12.51 6.02 -5.10
C ALA A 282 13.13 6.81 -3.94
N LYS A 283 12.31 7.38 -3.06
CA LYS A 283 12.78 8.09 -1.84
C LYS A 283 13.60 7.19 -0.93
N MET A 284 13.14 5.95 -0.73
CA MET A 284 13.80 5.00 0.15
C MET A 284 15.06 4.38 -0.46
N GLY A 285 15.27 4.51 -1.77
CA GLY A 285 16.45 3.97 -2.45
C GLY A 285 16.51 2.45 -2.42
N ILE A 286 15.35 1.78 -2.41
CA ILE A 286 15.28 0.32 -2.53
C ILE A 286 15.30 -0.10 -4.01
N PRO A 287 15.76 -1.31 -4.34
CA PRO A 287 15.73 -1.83 -5.70
C PRO A 287 14.33 -1.74 -6.33
N LEU A 288 14.26 -1.06 -7.48
CA LEU A 288 13.01 -0.72 -8.16
C LEU A 288 13.12 -0.99 -9.66
N VAL A 289 12.29 -1.88 -10.16
CA VAL A 289 12.05 -2.04 -11.61
C VAL A 289 10.68 -1.45 -11.93
N VAL A 290 10.61 -0.53 -12.87
CA VAL A 290 9.34 0.09 -13.32
C VAL A 290 9.06 -0.30 -14.76
N SER A 291 7.79 -0.60 -15.06
CA SER A 291 7.29 -0.72 -16.42
C SER A 291 5.97 0.04 -16.55
N VAL A 292 5.36 -0.03 -17.73
CA VAL A 292 4.18 0.77 -18.12
C VAL A 292 2.92 -0.07 -18.32
N GLY A 293 2.84 -1.20 -17.60
CA GLY A 293 1.76 -2.15 -17.77
C GLY A 293 0.39 -1.52 -17.56
N ALA A 294 -0.51 -1.77 -18.51
CA ALA A 294 -1.87 -1.27 -18.55
C ALA A 294 -2.00 0.28 -18.52
N CYS A 295 -0.98 1.03 -18.92
CA CYS A 295 -1.09 2.49 -19.11
C CYS A 295 -1.95 2.89 -20.32
N ASP A 296 -2.36 1.92 -21.15
CA ASP A 296 -3.30 2.07 -22.27
C ASP A 296 -4.75 2.27 -21.82
N MET A 297 -5.06 2.23 -20.52
CA MET A 297 -6.45 2.30 -20.04
C MET A 297 -6.66 3.19 -18.82
N VAL A 298 -7.80 3.88 -18.81
CA VAL A 298 -8.40 4.55 -17.64
C VAL A 298 -9.63 3.75 -17.21
N ASN A 299 -9.78 3.51 -15.92
CA ASN A 299 -10.82 2.66 -15.38
C ASN A 299 -12.00 3.49 -14.88
N PHE A 300 -13.20 3.13 -15.32
CA PHE A 300 -14.46 3.68 -14.83
C PHE A 300 -15.37 2.56 -14.29
N GLY A 301 -16.45 2.97 -13.65
CA GLY A 301 -17.51 2.07 -13.22
C GLY A 301 -18.35 1.52 -14.40
N PRO A 302 -19.62 1.18 -14.13
CA PRO A 302 -20.59 0.83 -15.17
C PRO A 302 -20.60 1.84 -16.33
N ARG A 303 -20.94 1.39 -17.54
CA ARG A 303 -20.86 2.23 -18.75
C ARG A 303 -21.68 3.51 -18.66
N ASP A 304 -22.82 3.47 -17.99
CA ASP A 304 -23.70 4.61 -17.73
C ASP A 304 -23.13 5.60 -16.72
N ALA A 305 -22.20 5.17 -15.87
CA ALA A 305 -21.46 6.02 -14.93
C ALA A 305 -20.21 6.69 -15.53
N VAL A 306 -19.86 6.39 -16.79
CA VAL A 306 -18.74 7.04 -17.48
C VAL A 306 -19.06 8.53 -17.69
N PRO A 307 -18.15 9.46 -17.33
CA PRO A 307 -18.37 10.90 -17.50
C PRO A 307 -18.73 11.29 -18.93
N GLU A 308 -19.62 12.26 -19.10
CA GLU A 308 -20.14 12.67 -20.43
C GLU A 308 -19.00 13.01 -21.42
N LYS A 309 -17.97 13.72 -20.93
CA LYS A 309 -16.78 14.10 -21.71
C LYS A 309 -15.98 12.90 -22.26
N CYS A 310 -16.20 11.70 -21.71
CA CYS A 310 -15.48 10.47 -22.06
C CYS A 310 -16.32 9.52 -22.93
N LYS A 311 -17.60 9.81 -23.19
CA LYS A 311 -18.51 8.86 -23.88
C LYS A 311 -18.15 8.60 -25.34
N ASP A 312 -17.59 9.59 -26.03
CA ASP A 312 -17.15 9.47 -27.43
C ASP A 312 -15.75 8.82 -27.57
N ARG A 313 -15.13 8.43 -26.44
CA ARG A 313 -13.84 7.75 -26.42
C ARG A 313 -13.99 6.27 -26.74
N LYS A 314 -12.86 5.61 -26.99
CA LYS A 314 -12.82 4.16 -27.22
C LYS A 314 -13.03 3.42 -25.90
N LEU A 315 -14.28 3.02 -25.65
CA LEU A 315 -14.73 2.36 -24.43
C LEU A 315 -14.93 0.85 -24.64
N ILE A 316 -14.43 0.05 -23.70
CA ILE A 316 -14.70 -1.40 -23.62
C ILE A 316 -15.38 -1.69 -22.29
N ALA A 317 -16.58 -2.27 -22.34
CA ALA A 317 -17.19 -2.85 -21.15
C ALA A 317 -16.43 -4.13 -20.79
N HIS A 318 -15.60 -4.07 -19.76
CA HIS A 318 -14.84 -5.23 -19.29
C HIS A 318 -15.76 -6.22 -18.57
N ASN A 319 -16.68 -5.70 -17.76
CA ASN A 319 -17.78 -6.43 -17.14
C ASN A 319 -18.93 -5.44 -16.84
N PRO A 320 -20.10 -5.88 -16.32
CA PRO A 320 -21.23 -4.98 -16.04
C PRO A 320 -20.91 -3.81 -15.09
N SER A 321 -19.85 -3.94 -14.28
CA SER A 321 -19.45 -2.96 -13.27
C SER A 321 -18.23 -2.12 -13.66
N VAL A 322 -17.53 -2.45 -14.75
CA VAL A 322 -16.24 -1.84 -15.12
C VAL A 322 -16.17 -1.55 -16.62
N THR A 323 -15.85 -0.30 -16.94
CA THR A 323 -15.59 0.16 -18.31
C THR A 323 -14.17 0.69 -18.41
N LEU A 324 -13.44 0.24 -19.42
CA LEU A 324 -12.08 0.70 -19.74
C LEU A 324 -12.15 1.73 -20.86
N MET A 325 -11.42 2.82 -20.72
CA MET A 325 -11.26 3.85 -21.75
C MET A 325 -9.82 3.87 -22.26
N ARG A 326 -9.61 3.73 -23.57
CA ARG A 326 -8.26 3.80 -24.17
C ARG A 326 -7.68 5.20 -24.00
N THR A 327 -6.45 5.28 -23.47
CA THR A 327 -5.65 6.52 -23.41
C THR A 327 -5.17 6.93 -24.81
N THR A 328 -5.10 8.24 -25.08
CA THR A 328 -4.60 8.81 -26.36
C THR A 328 -3.08 8.99 -26.35
N PRO A 329 -2.44 9.31 -27.49
CA PRO A 329 -1.02 9.67 -27.52
C PRO A 329 -0.65 10.86 -26.63
N GLU A 330 -1.49 11.89 -26.57
CA GLU A 330 -1.25 13.05 -25.71
C GLU A 330 -1.36 12.69 -24.22
N GLU A 331 -2.34 11.86 -23.86
CA GLU A 331 -2.48 11.34 -22.50
C GLU A 331 -1.29 10.44 -22.12
N ASN A 332 -0.79 9.64 -23.05
CA ASN A 332 0.39 8.79 -22.86
C ASN A 332 1.68 9.58 -22.66
N ARG A 333 1.85 10.70 -23.37
CA ARG A 333 2.94 11.65 -23.10
C ARG A 333 2.85 12.20 -21.67
N GLN A 334 1.66 12.58 -21.20
CA GLN A 334 1.49 13.06 -19.83
C GLN A 334 1.77 11.97 -18.77
N ILE A 335 1.40 10.71 -19.04
CA ILE A 335 1.76 9.56 -18.20
C ILE A 335 3.28 9.41 -18.15
N GLY A 336 3.97 9.47 -19.29
CA GLY A 336 5.44 9.37 -19.35
C GLY A 336 6.13 10.48 -18.56
N GLN A 337 5.69 11.73 -18.73
CA GLN A 337 6.16 12.87 -17.95
C GLN A 337 5.94 12.68 -16.45
N PHE A 338 4.78 12.16 -16.04
CA PHE A 338 4.51 11.87 -14.63
C PHE A 338 5.50 10.84 -14.09
N ILE A 339 5.65 9.69 -14.75
CA ILE A 339 6.57 8.62 -14.32
C ILE A 339 8.00 9.17 -14.21
N ALA A 340 8.51 9.81 -15.26
CA ALA A 340 9.86 10.34 -15.29
C ALA A 340 10.09 11.41 -14.21
N SER A 341 9.13 12.33 -14.03
CA SER A 341 9.19 13.36 -12.99
C SER A 341 9.25 12.76 -11.60
N LYS A 342 8.43 11.72 -11.30
CA LYS A 342 8.44 11.06 -10.00
C LYS A 342 9.78 10.40 -9.71
N LEU A 343 10.31 9.63 -10.66
CA LEU A 343 11.57 8.94 -10.48
C LEU A 343 12.74 9.92 -10.33
N THR A 344 12.84 10.94 -11.18
CA THR A 344 13.94 11.93 -11.13
C THR A 344 13.90 12.81 -9.89
N THR A 345 12.71 13.25 -9.48
CA THR A 345 12.55 14.17 -8.34
C THR A 345 12.83 13.47 -7.00
N HIS A 346 12.53 12.18 -6.92
CA HIS A 346 12.49 11.47 -5.63
C HIS A 346 13.57 10.41 -5.44
N THR A 347 14.26 9.98 -6.50
CA THR A 347 15.32 8.99 -6.36
C THR A 347 16.45 9.50 -5.47
N THR A 348 16.82 8.69 -4.47
CA THR A 348 18.03 8.91 -3.67
C THR A 348 19.21 8.08 -4.16
N ASN A 349 18.95 7.08 -5.02
CA ASN A 349 19.96 6.21 -5.61
C ASN A 349 19.49 5.72 -6.99
N PRO A 350 19.84 6.40 -8.09
CA PRO A 350 19.40 6.02 -9.43
C PRO A 350 19.96 4.65 -9.88
N SER A 351 21.09 4.19 -9.32
CA SER A 351 21.75 2.94 -9.72
C SER A 351 20.98 1.66 -9.35
N VAL A 352 19.97 1.77 -8.47
CA VAL A 352 19.10 0.65 -8.10
C VAL A 352 17.70 0.75 -8.74
N ILE A 353 17.53 1.69 -9.67
CA ILE A 353 16.30 1.87 -10.43
C ILE A 353 16.55 1.46 -11.88
N ARG A 354 15.62 0.69 -12.46
CA ARG A 354 15.62 0.37 -13.88
C ARG A 354 14.23 0.48 -14.48
N VAL A 355 14.13 1.04 -15.67
CA VAL A 355 12.85 1.17 -16.41
C VAL A 355 12.87 0.22 -17.60
N LEU A 356 11.86 -0.65 -17.72
CA LEU A 356 11.72 -1.61 -18.82
C LEU A 356 10.50 -1.26 -19.67
N LEU A 357 10.73 -1.02 -20.96
CA LEU A 357 9.69 -0.63 -21.92
C LEU A 357 9.37 -1.77 -22.90
N PRO A 358 8.13 -2.30 -22.91
CA PRO A 358 7.68 -3.33 -23.85
C PRO A 358 7.17 -2.71 -25.15
N LEU A 359 8.04 -2.59 -26.16
CA LEU A 359 7.74 -1.92 -27.43
C LEU A 359 6.69 -2.66 -28.29
N GLY A 360 6.32 -3.90 -27.93
CA GLY A 360 5.27 -4.69 -28.59
C GLY A 360 3.88 -4.54 -27.97
N GLY A 361 3.72 -3.62 -27.02
CA GLY A 361 2.45 -3.26 -26.38
C GLY A 361 2.44 -3.48 -24.87
N VAL A 362 1.59 -2.72 -24.18
CA VAL A 362 1.61 -2.55 -22.72
C VAL A 362 0.53 -3.34 -21.97
N SER A 363 -0.34 -4.07 -22.67
CA SER A 363 -1.44 -4.84 -22.06
C SER A 363 -1.94 -5.99 -22.96
N MET A 364 -2.78 -6.89 -22.42
CA MET A 364 -3.48 -7.91 -23.24
C MET A 364 -4.40 -7.30 -24.32
N LEU A 365 -4.87 -6.07 -24.13
CA LEU A 365 -5.75 -5.37 -25.07
C LEU A 365 -4.95 -4.53 -26.08
N ASP A 366 -3.68 -4.33 -25.83
CA ASP A 366 -2.76 -3.51 -26.61
C ASP A 366 -1.71 -4.41 -27.27
N ALA A 367 -2.14 -5.03 -28.38
CA ALA A 367 -1.34 -5.90 -29.23
C ALA A 367 -1.97 -5.97 -30.62
N PRO A 368 -1.24 -6.31 -31.69
CA PRO A 368 -1.78 -6.33 -33.05
C PRO A 368 -3.13 -7.06 -33.16
N GLY A 369 -4.13 -6.37 -33.72
CA GLY A 369 -5.50 -6.88 -33.87
C GLY A 369 -6.37 -6.84 -32.61
N LYS A 370 -5.86 -6.30 -31.49
CA LYS A 370 -6.62 -6.14 -30.25
C LYS A 370 -7.29 -4.76 -30.17
N PRO A 371 -8.37 -4.64 -29.37
CA PRO A 371 -9.16 -3.43 -29.29
C PRO A 371 -8.41 -2.17 -28.85
N PHE A 372 -7.37 -2.23 -28.04
CA PHE A 372 -6.62 -1.06 -27.57
C PHE A 372 -5.27 -0.86 -28.27
N HIS A 373 -4.94 -1.66 -29.28
CA HIS A 373 -3.71 -1.50 -30.05
C HIS A 373 -3.60 -0.10 -30.67
N ASP A 374 -2.60 0.67 -30.22
CA ASP A 374 -2.30 2.02 -30.71
C ASP A 374 -0.80 2.32 -30.56
N PRO A 375 0.02 1.95 -31.56
CA PRO A 375 1.48 2.14 -31.50
C PRO A 375 1.91 3.59 -31.36
N ASP A 376 1.13 4.54 -31.87
CA ASP A 376 1.44 5.97 -31.74
C ASP A 376 1.30 6.42 -30.28
N ALA A 377 0.31 5.87 -29.57
CA ALA A 377 0.12 6.15 -28.15
C ALA A 377 1.24 5.54 -27.30
N ASP A 378 1.66 4.32 -27.60
CA ASP A 378 2.72 3.65 -26.86
C ASP A 378 4.07 4.33 -27.11
N ASN A 379 4.37 4.72 -28.36
CA ASN A 379 5.57 5.48 -28.69
C ASN A 379 5.62 6.82 -27.95
N ALA A 380 4.50 7.55 -27.88
CA ALA A 380 4.43 8.81 -27.14
C ALA A 380 4.71 8.63 -25.64
N LEU A 381 4.30 7.50 -25.05
CA LEU A 381 4.64 7.14 -23.68
C LEU A 381 6.14 6.86 -23.53
N PHE A 382 6.71 6.04 -24.40
CA PHE A 382 8.10 5.64 -24.35
C PHE A 382 9.05 6.83 -24.54
N GLU A 383 8.86 7.62 -25.60
CA GLU A 383 9.66 8.82 -25.89
C GLU A 383 9.63 9.79 -24.71
N SER A 384 8.45 10.03 -24.14
CA SER A 384 8.32 10.93 -23.00
C SER A 384 9.05 10.45 -21.75
N ILE A 385 9.13 9.14 -21.52
CA ILE A 385 9.92 8.57 -20.41
C ILE A 385 11.41 8.73 -20.71
N GLU A 386 11.83 8.45 -21.94
CA GLU A 386 13.24 8.58 -22.35
C GLU A 386 13.74 10.02 -22.19
N GLU A 387 12.99 10.99 -22.73
CA GLU A 387 13.29 12.42 -22.59
C GLU A 387 13.33 12.85 -21.12
N GLY A 388 12.34 12.43 -20.32
CA GLY A 388 12.23 12.84 -18.93
C GLY A 388 13.29 12.23 -18.00
N LEU A 389 13.91 11.12 -18.40
CA LEU A 389 14.96 10.43 -17.64
C LEU A 389 16.37 10.73 -18.17
N GLU A 390 16.51 11.53 -19.23
CA GLU A 390 17.81 11.89 -19.79
C GLU A 390 18.71 12.53 -18.72
N GLY A 391 19.95 12.03 -18.58
CA GLY A 391 20.92 12.52 -17.59
C GLY A 391 20.60 12.18 -16.13
N SER A 392 19.51 11.45 -15.84
CA SER A 392 19.14 11.06 -14.46
C SER A 392 20.03 9.97 -13.86
N GLY A 393 20.73 9.22 -14.71
CA GLY A 393 21.50 8.02 -14.31
C GLY A 393 20.64 6.77 -14.11
N ILE A 394 19.33 6.84 -14.34
CA ILE A 394 18.43 5.68 -14.36
C ILE A 394 18.55 4.97 -15.71
N GLU A 395 18.74 3.65 -15.69
CA GLU A 395 18.87 2.85 -16.90
C GLU A 395 17.50 2.52 -17.49
N ILE A 396 17.35 2.70 -18.81
CA ILE A 396 16.17 2.32 -19.58
C ILE A 396 16.53 1.15 -20.48
N GLU A 397 15.78 0.06 -20.37
CA GLU A 397 15.85 -1.08 -21.28
C GLU A 397 14.62 -1.11 -22.18
N LYS A 398 14.83 -1.19 -23.49
CA LYS A 398 13.78 -1.29 -24.50
C LYS A 398 13.76 -2.68 -25.11
N HIS A 399 12.59 -3.32 -25.09
CA HIS A 399 12.43 -4.69 -25.56
C HIS A 399 11.37 -4.74 -26.66
N LEU A 400 11.69 -5.28 -27.83
CA LEU A 400 10.75 -5.51 -28.96
C LEU A 400 9.80 -6.68 -28.67
N LEU A 401 9.09 -6.60 -27.54
CA LEU A 401 8.24 -7.63 -26.96
C LEU A 401 6.97 -6.97 -26.42
N ASN A 402 5.86 -7.68 -26.45
CA ASN A 402 4.68 -7.30 -25.66
C ASN A 402 4.97 -7.54 -24.18
N ILE A 403 4.35 -6.76 -23.29
CA ILE A 403 4.53 -6.92 -21.85
C ILE A 403 4.25 -8.34 -21.37
N ASN A 404 3.31 -9.04 -22.00
CA ASN A 404 2.88 -10.38 -21.62
C ASN A 404 3.69 -11.50 -22.29
N ASP A 405 4.70 -11.17 -23.10
CA ASP A 405 5.61 -12.18 -23.64
C ASP A 405 6.47 -12.77 -22.53
N GLU A 406 6.64 -14.09 -22.55
CA GLU A 406 7.43 -14.81 -21.54
C GLU A 406 8.87 -14.30 -21.43
N GLN A 407 9.44 -13.87 -22.57
CA GLN A 407 10.78 -13.29 -22.63
C GLN A 407 10.86 -11.95 -21.88
N PHE A 408 9.82 -11.11 -21.94
CA PHE A 408 9.78 -9.84 -21.23
C PHE A 408 9.79 -10.05 -19.72
N ALA A 409 9.01 -11.02 -19.22
CA ALA A 409 9.06 -11.44 -17.82
C ALA A 409 10.47 -11.91 -17.39
N GLY A 410 11.21 -12.56 -18.29
CA GLY A 410 12.62 -12.91 -18.08
C GLY A 410 13.53 -11.69 -17.90
N HIS A 411 13.35 -10.66 -18.72
CA HIS A 411 14.08 -9.39 -18.58
C HIS A 411 13.75 -8.69 -17.27
N VAL A 412 12.47 -8.62 -16.89
CA VAL A 412 12.01 -8.05 -15.61
C VAL A 412 12.63 -8.76 -14.42
N ALA A 413 12.60 -10.09 -14.40
CA ALA A 413 13.20 -10.89 -13.34
C ALA A 413 14.74 -10.72 -13.29
N SER A 414 15.41 -10.63 -14.44
CA SER A 414 16.86 -10.36 -14.48
C SER A 414 17.17 -8.97 -13.92
N ALA A 415 16.43 -7.95 -14.35
CA ALA A 415 16.62 -6.57 -13.93
C ALA A 415 16.51 -6.42 -12.41
N ILE A 416 15.46 -6.97 -11.78
CA ILE A 416 15.27 -6.84 -10.33
C ILE A 416 16.39 -7.54 -9.55
N LEU A 417 16.84 -8.71 -9.99
CA LEU A 417 17.95 -9.42 -9.35
C LEU A 417 19.27 -8.66 -9.48
N GLU A 418 19.52 -8.03 -10.63
CA GLU A 418 20.70 -7.20 -10.87
C GLU A 418 20.72 -5.97 -9.95
N VAL A 419 19.63 -5.21 -9.87
CA VAL A 419 19.56 -4.02 -8.99
C VAL A 419 19.53 -4.38 -7.50
N MET A 420 19.13 -5.61 -7.14
CA MET A 420 19.31 -6.18 -5.80
C MET A 420 20.75 -6.66 -5.51
N GLY A 421 21.67 -6.58 -6.48
CA GLY A 421 23.06 -7.02 -6.34
C GLY A 421 23.27 -8.55 -6.38
N VAL A 422 22.28 -9.29 -6.88
CA VAL A 422 22.32 -10.75 -7.04
C VAL A 422 22.98 -11.07 -8.39
N SER A 423 24.32 -11.10 -8.42
CA SER A 423 25.04 -11.31 -9.69
C SER A 423 25.02 -12.78 -10.15
N PRO A 424 25.03 -13.04 -11.48
CA PRO A 424 25.16 -14.39 -12.03
C PRO A 424 26.40 -15.15 -11.56
N ARG A 425 27.46 -14.46 -11.09
CA ARG A 425 28.67 -15.06 -10.52
C ARG A 425 28.48 -15.51 -9.09
N LYS A 426 27.85 -14.69 -8.23
CA LYS A 426 27.44 -15.10 -6.86
C LYS A 426 26.46 -16.27 -6.93
N TYR A 427 25.53 -16.20 -7.87
CA TYR A 427 24.57 -17.25 -8.16
C TYR A 427 25.22 -18.56 -8.64
N ARG A 428 26.12 -18.49 -9.63
CA ARG A 428 26.89 -19.67 -10.10
C ARG A 428 27.75 -20.27 -8.98
N LEU A 429 28.36 -19.44 -8.12
CA LEU A 429 29.17 -19.90 -7.00
C LEU A 429 28.35 -20.55 -5.87
N ALA A 430 27.18 -19.99 -5.53
CA ALA A 430 26.25 -20.55 -4.54
C ALA A 430 25.68 -21.91 -5.00
N ASN A 431 25.37 -22.04 -6.29
CA ASN A 431 24.79 -23.25 -6.87
C ASN A 431 25.83 -24.27 -7.38
N ALA A 432 27.12 -23.92 -7.50
CA ALA A 432 28.18 -24.85 -7.93
C ALA A 432 28.36 -26.08 -7.01
N ARG A 433 27.94 -25.99 -5.73
CA ARG A 433 27.96 -27.12 -4.78
C ARG A 433 26.79 -28.08 -4.97
N ARG A 434 25.70 -27.64 -5.60
CA ARG A 434 24.49 -28.42 -5.86
C ARG A 434 24.63 -29.13 -7.21
N ARG A 435 25.61 -30.05 -7.33
CA ARG A 435 25.78 -30.94 -8.50
C ARG A 435 24.61 -31.92 -8.57
N LYS A 436 23.47 -31.50 -9.08
CA LYS A 436 22.46 -32.37 -9.70
C LYS A 436 21.61 -31.50 -10.64
N TRP A 437 21.60 -31.92 -11.89
CA TRP A 437 20.87 -31.39 -13.05
C TRP A 437 21.49 -30.21 -13.83
N SER A 438 21.72 -30.52 -15.10
CA SER A 438 22.17 -29.64 -16.18
C SER A 438 21.06 -28.65 -16.53
N PHE A 439 21.45 -27.39 -16.70
CA PHE A 439 20.58 -26.35 -17.25
C PHE A 439 20.25 -26.63 -18.72
N ASP A 440 18.98 -26.91 -18.98
CA ASP A 440 18.32 -26.64 -20.26
C ASP A 440 17.25 -25.56 -20.07
N HIS A 441 17.62 -24.46 -19.39
CA HIS A 441 16.82 -23.22 -19.27
C HIS A 441 17.61 -22.00 -19.78
N GLY A 442 18.65 -22.26 -20.57
CA GLY A 442 19.47 -21.21 -21.18
C GLY A 442 18.76 -20.46 -22.30
N THR A 443 17.71 -21.01 -22.90
CA THR A 443 17.11 -20.45 -24.11
C THR A 443 16.39 -19.13 -23.85
N THR A 444 15.61 -18.95 -22.79
CA THR A 444 14.81 -17.72 -22.61
C THR A 444 15.63 -16.53 -22.08
N VAL A 445 16.52 -16.75 -21.12
CA VAL A 445 17.37 -15.68 -20.53
C VAL A 445 18.64 -15.40 -21.37
N MET A 446 19.18 -16.39 -22.10
CA MET A 446 20.30 -16.13 -23.04
C MET A 446 19.84 -15.72 -24.44
N ALA A 447 18.62 -16.08 -24.91
CA ALA A 447 18.08 -15.49 -26.13
C ALA A 447 17.74 -14.01 -25.93
N ALA A 448 17.18 -13.66 -24.77
CA ALA A 448 16.96 -12.29 -24.30
C ALA A 448 18.23 -11.41 -24.41
N ARG A 449 19.41 -11.94 -24.08
CA ARG A 449 20.69 -11.21 -24.20
C ARG A 449 21.33 -11.21 -25.60
N ARG A 450 20.84 -12.02 -26.56
CA ARG A 450 21.46 -12.14 -27.89
C ARG A 450 20.85 -11.20 -28.94
N ASN A 451 19.64 -10.70 -28.75
CA ASN A 451 18.95 -9.88 -29.75
C ASN A 451 19.10 -8.36 -29.54
N SER A 452 19.89 -7.90 -28.57
CA SER A 452 20.19 -6.48 -28.34
C SER A 452 21.48 -6.02 -29.04
N LEU A 453 21.66 -6.37 -30.32
CA LEU A 453 22.75 -5.84 -31.14
C LEU A 453 22.22 -4.76 -32.07
N ILE A 454 22.63 -3.53 -31.75
CA ILE A 454 22.63 -2.34 -32.60
C ILE A 454 23.14 -2.74 -33.99
N GLU A 455 22.31 -2.57 -35.02
CA GLU A 455 22.80 -2.56 -36.41
C GLU A 455 23.61 -1.29 -36.63
N ILE A 456 24.93 -1.45 -36.77
CA ILE A 456 25.82 -0.41 -37.28
C ILE A 456 25.59 -0.34 -38.80
N PRO A 457 25.35 0.84 -39.39
CA PRO A 457 25.17 0.94 -40.84
C PRO A 457 26.49 0.68 -41.56
N ASP A 458 26.42 -0.03 -42.70
CA ASP A 458 27.58 -0.28 -43.53
C ASP A 458 28.13 1.03 -44.11
N ALA A 459 29.43 1.26 -43.91
CA ALA A 459 30.17 2.32 -44.57
C ALA A 459 30.62 1.82 -45.97
N VAL A 460 30.00 2.36 -47.03
CA VAL A 460 30.58 3.10 -48.18
C VAL A 460 29.44 3.52 -49.10
#